data_AF-A0A9D6QQY3-F1
#
_entry.id   AF-A0A9D6QQY3-F1
#
_cell.length_a   1.000
_cell.length_b   1.000
_cell.length_c   1.000
_cell.angle_alpha   90.00
_cell.angle_beta   90.00
_cell.angle_gamma   90.00
#
_symmetry.space_group_name_H-M   'P 1'
#
loop_
_entity.id
_entity.type
_entity.pdbx_description
1 polymer ?
#
loop_
_entity_poly.entity_id
_entity_poly.type
_entity_poly.pdbx_seq_one_letter_code
_entity_poly.pdbx_strand_id
1 'polypeptide(L)'
;MILEPGLKVMIVHRRLFETDHHRFFTGVVDAYEQGIVKVMGNSWIYDVFTGEPKRKEGKRTKIFSIASGTVMLYELPETAQMDSLAFEFDKDRRLILCDGRHLRLDLTESGHHEPVKKRSQL
;
A
#
# COMPACT_ATOMS: atom_id res chain seq x y z
N MET A 1 -3.89 22.82 -0.37
CA MET A 1 -4.58 21.87 -1.28
C MET A 1 -4.38 20.48 -0.69
N ILE A 2 -5.31 19.51 -0.78
CA ILE A 2 -5.13 18.23 -0.04
C ILE A 2 -3.94 17.41 -0.58
N LEU A 3 -3.61 17.56 -1.87
CA LEU A 3 -2.44 16.94 -2.48
C LEU A 3 -1.57 18.02 -3.12
N GLU A 4 -0.35 18.16 -2.62
CA GLU A 4 0.64 19.14 -3.09
C GLU A 4 1.85 18.43 -3.69
N PRO A 5 2.51 19.02 -4.71
CA PRO A 5 3.77 18.48 -5.22
C PRO A 5 4.80 18.31 -4.10
N GLY A 6 5.49 17.17 -4.09
CA GLY A 6 6.44 16.81 -3.04
C GLY A 6 5.88 15.92 -1.94
N LEU A 7 4.55 15.79 -1.81
CA LEU A 7 3.96 14.87 -0.84
C LEU A 7 4.32 13.42 -1.16
N LYS A 8 4.71 12.68 -0.12
CA LYS A 8 4.99 11.24 -0.19
C LYS A 8 3.69 10.49 0.01
N VAL A 9 3.41 9.53 -0.87
CA VAL A 9 2.14 8.82 -0.86
C VAL A 9 2.32 7.33 -1.09
N MET A 10 1.42 6.55 -0.50
CA MET A 10 1.12 5.19 -0.93
C MET A 10 -0.29 5.14 -1.50
N ILE A 11 -0.41 4.58 -2.70
CA ILE A 11 -1.67 4.37 -3.40
C ILE A 11 -1.95 2.87 -3.44
N VAL A 12 -3.16 2.50 -3.04
CA VAL A 12 -3.63 1.11 -2.99
C VAL A 12 -4.88 0.98 -3.83
N HIS A 13 -4.91 0.05 -4.77
CA HIS A 13 -6.15 -0.26 -5.47
C HIS A 13 -7.10 -0.99 -4.54
N ARG A 14 -8.38 -0.58 -4.55
CA ARG A 14 -9.43 -1.30 -3.85
C ARG A 14 -9.59 -2.69 -4.46
N ARG A 15 -9.65 -3.70 -3.59
CA ARG A 15 -9.99 -5.08 -3.97
C ARG A 15 -11.51 -5.18 -4.08
N LEU A 16 -12.00 -5.76 -5.17
CA LEU A 16 -13.42 -5.99 -5.38
C LEU A 16 -13.78 -7.45 -5.07
N PHE A 17 -12.80 -8.34 -5.15
CA PHE A 17 -12.94 -9.77 -4.89
C PHE A 17 -11.86 -10.29 -3.94
N GLU A 18 -12.16 -11.37 -3.22
CA GLU A 18 -11.21 -12.00 -2.29
C GLU A 18 -9.94 -12.50 -2.99
N THR A 19 -10.05 -12.91 -4.25
CA THR A 19 -8.91 -13.37 -5.06
C THR A 19 -8.06 -12.23 -5.62
N ASP A 20 -8.48 -10.97 -5.50
CA ASP A 20 -7.69 -9.86 -5.98
C ASP A 20 -6.41 -9.72 -5.15
N HIS A 21 -5.27 -9.63 -5.83
CA HIS A 21 -4.03 -9.24 -5.18
C HIS A 21 -3.99 -7.74 -4.93
N HIS A 22 -3.41 -7.35 -3.80
CA HIS A 22 -3.13 -5.95 -3.55
C HIS A 22 -2.16 -5.39 -4.60
N ARG A 23 -2.49 -4.22 -5.12
CA ARG A 23 -1.60 -3.46 -6.00
C ARG A 23 -1.23 -2.17 -5.28
N PHE A 24 0.00 -2.11 -4.81
CA PHE A 24 0.54 -0.93 -4.16
C PHE A 24 1.41 -0.13 -5.11
N PHE A 25 1.39 1.19 -4.92
CA PHE A 25 2.30 2.12 -5.56
C PHE A 25 2.76 3.14 -4.53
N THR A 26 4.06 3.36 -4.41
CA THR A 26 4.62 4.33 -3.46
C THR A 26 5.43 5.35 -4.22
N GLY A 27 5.25 6.64 -3.94
CA GLY A 27 5.94 7.68 -4.69
C GLY A 27 5.76 9.07 -4.12
N VAL A 28 6.15 10.04 -4.93
CA VAL A 28 6.04 11.46 -4.63
C VAL A 28 5.07 12.08 -5.63
N VAL A 29 4.17 12.94 -5.15
CA VAL A 29 3.24 13.70 -6.00
C VAL A 29 4.04 14.67 -6.85
N ASP A 30 3.89 14.55 -8.17
CA ASP A 30 4.44 15.50 -9.15
C ASP A 30 3.45 16.65 -9.39
N ALA A 31 2.15 16.33 -9.49
CA ALA A 31 1.09 17.28 -9.77
C ALA A 31 -0.27 16.75 -9.33
N TYR A 32 -1.20 17.67 -9.05
CA TYR A 32 -2.59 17.37 -8.76
C TYR A 32 -3.51 18.36 -9.46
N GLU A 33 -4.53 17.86 -10.14
CA GLU A 33 -5.53 18.67 -10.82
C GLU A 33 -6.88 17.95 -10.80
N GLN A 34 -7.92 18.60 -10.26
CA GLN A 34 -9.32 18.15 -10.35
C GLN A 34 -9.55 16.65 -10.01
N GLY A 35 -9.00 16.15 -8.91
CA GLY A 35 -9.18 14.75 -8.51
C GLY A 35 -8.33 13.76 -9.30
N ILE A 36 -7.37 14.24 -10.10
CA ILE A 36 -6.35 13.46 -10.79
C ILE A 36 -4.99 13.80 -10.18
N VAL A 37 -4.24 12.77 -9.80
CA VAL A 37 -2.90 12.92 -9.22
C VAL A 37 -1.86 12.21 -10.11
N LYS A 38 -0.77 12.91 -10.39
CA LYS A 38 0.41 12.38 -11.07
C LYS A 38 1.48 12.09 -10.02
N VAL A 39 1.99 10.86 -9.98
CA VAL A 39 2.94 10.41 -8.95
C VAL A 39 4.11 9.69 -9.61
N MET A 40 5.33 10.11 -9.27
CA MET A 40 6.57 9.42 -9.64
C MET A 40 6.96 8.44 -8.53
N GLY A 41 7.14 7.17 -8.85
CA GLY A 41 7.41 6.18 -7.80
C GLY A 41 7.59 4.75 -8.30
N ASN A 42 7.44 3.80 -7.38
CA ASN A 42 7.64 2.38 -7.61
C ASN A 42 6.33 1.61 -7.51
N SER A 43 6.15 0.63 -8.40
CA SER A 43 5.06 -0.36 -8.26
C SER A 43 5.52 -1.53 -7.41
N TRP A 44 4.61 -2.08 -6.63
CA TRP A 44 4.82 -3.29 -5.86
C TRP A 44 3.96 -4.40 -6.43
N ILE A 45 4.56 -5.57 -6.62
CA ILE A 45 3.89 -6.76 -7.14
C ILE A 45 3.97 -7.86 -6.10
N TYR A 46 2.90 -8.63 -5.96
CA TYR A 46 2.92 -9.80 -5.09
C TYR A 46 3.73 -10.91 -5.75
N ASP A 47 4.76 -11.40 -5.08
CA ASP A 47 5.49 -12.58 -5.52
C ASP A 47 4.72 -13.82 -5.08
N VAL A 48 4.28 -14.62 -6.06
CA VAL A 48 3.47 -15.82 -5.84
C VAL A 48 4.22 -16.93 -5.11
N PHE A 49 5.56 -16.94 -5.13
CA PHE A 49 6.37 -17.97 -4.48
C PHE A 49 6.64 -17.64 -3.02
N THR A 50 6.95 -16.37 -2.72
CA THR A 50 7.27 -15.92 -1.36
C THR A 50 6.03 -15.45 -0.60
N GLY A 51 4.98 -15.06 -1.30
CA GLY A 51 3.81 -14.44 -0.69
C GLY A 51 4.08 -13.01 -0.24
N GLU A 52 5.12 -12.36 -0.76
CA GLU A 52 5.55 -11.04 -0.31
C GLU A 52 5.43 -9.99 -1.43
N PRO A 53 5.01 -8.74 -1.11
CA PRO A 53 5.10 -7.65 -2.07
C PRO A 53 6.57 -7.29 -2.37
N LYS A 54 6.97 -7.44 -3.63
CA LYS A 54 8.29 -7.05 -4.12
C LYS A 54 8.23 -5.77 -4.95
N ARG A 55 9.24 -4.92 -4.79
CA ARG A 55 9.39 -3.71 -5.59
C ARG A 55 9.72 -4.10 -7.03
N LYS A 56 8.93 -3.61 -7.99
CA LYS A 56 9.27 -3.72 -9.41
C LYS A 56 10.37 -2.74 -9.76
N GLU A 57 11.36 -3.18 -10.52
CA GLU A 57 12.45 -2.31 -10.97
C GLU A 57 11.97 -1.15 -11.84
N GLY A 58 12.64 -0.01 -11.65
CA GLY A 58 12.44 1.23 -12.39
C GLY A 58 11.32 2.10 -11.82
N LYS A 59 11.68 3.34 -11.47
CA LYS A 59 10.70 4.39 -11.14
C LYS A 59 9.86 4.70 -12.38
N ARG A 60 8.57 4.95 -12.19
CA ARG A 60 7.62 5.30 -13.24
C ARG A 60 6.70 6.39 -12.75
N THR A 61 6.28 7.26 -13.67
CA THR A 61 5.14 8.14 -13.44
C THR A 61 3.86 7.35 -13.66
N LYS A 62 2.92 7.45 -12.72
CA LYS A 62 1.54 7.00 -12.90
C LYS A 62 0.56 8.13 -12.64
N ILE A 63 -0.55 8.10 -13.34
CA ILE A 63 -1.67 9.03 -13.16
C ILE A 63 -2.83 8.22 -12.56
N PHE A 64 -3.41 8.73 -11.49
CA PHE A 64 -4.52 8.10 -10.77
C PHE A 64 -5.68 9.07 -10.66
N SER A 65 -6.91 8.58 -10.86
CA SER A 65 -8.12 9.33 -10.50
C SER A 65 -8.51 8.96 -9.07
N ILE A 66 -8.28 9.88 -8.13
CA ILE A 66 -8.69 9.70 -6.74
C ILE A 66 -10.19 9.95 -6.55
N ALA A 67 -10.81 10.73 -7.44
CA ALA A 67 -12.25 10.98 -7.45
C ALA A 67 -13.08 9.73 -7.81
N SER A 68 -12.46 8.71 -8.42
CA SER A 68 -13.14 7.48 -8.87
C SER A 68 -13.53 6.52 -7.75
N GLY A 69 -12.97 6.67 -6.54
CA GLY A 69 -13.16 5.71 -5.44
C GLY A 69 -12.49 4.33 -5.65
N THR A 70 -11.76 4.14 -6.76
CA THR A 70 -11.08 2.86 -7.07
C THR A 70 -9.73 2.69 -6.38
N VAL A 71 -9.19 3.78 -5.84
CA VAL A 71 -7.92 3.81 -5.12
C VAL A 71 -8.09 4.45 -3.75
N MET A 72 -7.34 3.95 -2.78
CA MET A 72 -7.11 4.56 -1.49
C MET A 72 -5.73 5.21 -1.53
N LEU A 73 -5.63 6.45 -1.03
CA LEU A 73 -4.37 7.18 -0.96
C LEU A 73 -4.04 7.43 0.52
N TYR A 74 -2.86 6.99 0.91
CA TYR A 74 -2.26 7.22 2.22
C TYR A 74 -1.18 8.29 2.04
N GLU A 75 -1.27 9.36 2.80
CA GLU A 75 -0.16 10.29 2.96
C GLU A 75 0.90 9.64 3.87
N LEU A 76 2.15 9.65 3.40
CA LEU A 76 3.28 9.17 4.18
C LEU A 76 3.99 10.37 4.83
N PRO A 77 4.57 10.21 6.02
CA PRO A 77 5.32 11.26 6.68
C PRO A 77 6.42 11.82 5.78
N GLU A 78 6.67 13.13 5.87
CA GLU A 78 7.78 13.78 5.16
C GLU A 78 9.15 13.14 5.48
N THR A 79 9.29 12.55 6.67
CA THR A 79 10.51 11.86 7.11
C THR A 79 10.72 10.49 6.46
N ALA A 80 9.73 9.94 5.75
CA ALA A 80 9.79 8.60 5.18
C ALA A 80 10.91 8.47 4.12
N GLN A 81 11.74 7.43 4.25
CA GLN A 81 12.83 7.15 3.31
C GLN A 81 12.32 6.33 2.11
N MET A 82 11.84 7.01 1.07
CA MET A 82 11.15 6.39 -0.07
C MET A 82 11.97 5.29 -0.78
N ASP A 83 13.28 5.46 -0.88
CA ASP A 83 14.15 4.47 -1.54
C ASP A 83 14.39 3.23 -0.67
N SER A 84 14.21 3.34 0.66
CA SER A 84 14.35 2.25 1.64
C SER A 84 13.02 1.57 2.01
N LEU A 85 11.90 1.98 1.41
CA LEU A 85 10.61 1.35 1.67
C LEU A 85 10.65 -0.16 1.39
N ALA A 86 10.04 -0.95 2.24
CA ALA A 86 9.87 -2.39 2.09
C ALA A 86 8.55 -2.84 2.71
N PHE A 87 8.00 -3.93 2.18
CA PHE A 87 6.92 -4.65 2.83
C PHE A 87 7.51 -5.80 3.62
N GLU A 88 7.05 -5.94 4.86
CA GLU A 88 7.46 -7.00 5.77
C GLU A 88 6.22 -7.59 6.45
N PHE A 89 6.28 -8.87 6.80
CA PHE A 89 5.32 -9.47 7.72
C PHE A 89 5.91 -9.44 9.13
N ASP A 90 5.16 -8.91 10.08
CA ASP A 90 5.58 -8.98 11.48
C ASP A 90 5.32 -10.36 12.10
N LYS A 91 5.68 -10.51 13.38
CA LYS A 91 5.51 -11.76 14.13
C LYS A 91 4.06 -12.26 14.20
N ASP A 92 3.08 -11.37 14.04
CA ASP A 92 1.66 -11.69 14.08
C ASP A 92 1.08 -11.84 12.65
N ARG A 93 1.95 -11.93 11.63
CA ARG A 93 1.62 -12.00 10.19
C ARG A 93 0.87 -10.78 9.66
N ARG A 94 1.04 -9.63 10.30
CA ARG A 94 0.50 -8.36 9.80
C ARG A 94 1.35 -7.84 8.66
N LEU A 95 0.72 -7.33 7.61
CA LEU A 95 1.42 -6.74 6.49
C LEU A 95 1.82 -5.30 6.83
N ILE A 96 3.11 -5.04 6.90
CA ILE A 96 3.65 -3.74 7.33
C ILE A 96 4.44 -3.12 6.18
N LEU A 97 4.17 -1.85 5.89
CA LEU A 97 5.07 -1.01 5.09
C LEU A 97 6.01 -0.25 6.04
N CYS A 98 7.31 -0.40 5.85
CA CYS A 98 8.31 0.29 6.65
C CYS A 98 9.45 0.85 5.80
N ASP A 99 10.23 1.77 6.37
CA ASP A 99 11.39 2.39 5.72
C ASP A 99 12.72 2.07 6.42
N GLY A 100 12.70 1.11 7.37
CA GLY A 100 13.85 0.75 8.21
C GLY A 100 14.20 1.78 9.29
N ARG A 101 13.40 2.85 9.46
CA ARG A 101 13.64 3.89 10.47
C ARG A 101 12.37 4.27 11.23
N HIS A 102 11.60 5.21 10.70
CA HIS A 102 10.55 5.92 11.43
C HIS A 102 9.16 5.63 10.88
N LEU A 103 9.06 5.16 9.64
CA LEU A 103 7.79 4.75 9.07
C LEU A 103 7.53 3.29 9.40
N ARG A 104 6.37 3.04 10.02
CA ARG A 104 5.78 1.71 10.15
C ARG A 104 4.27 1.82 10.02
N LEU A 105 3.75 1.40 8.87
CA LEU A 105 2.32 1.47 8.53
C LEU A 105 1.75 0.05 8.45
N ASP A 106 0.78 -0.26 9.31
CA ASP A 106 0.04 -1.53 9.27
C ASP A 106 -1.05 -1.49 8.20
N LEU A 107 -1.02 -2.45 7.28
CA LEU A 107 -1.88 -2.58 6.12
C LEU A 107 -2.73 -3.84 6.15
N THR A 108 -2.85 -4.46 7.33
CA THR A 108 -3.62 -5.68 7.52
C THR A 108 -5.12 -5.39 7.41
N GLU A 109 -5.78 -5.92 6.37
CA GLU A 109 -7.21 -5.68 6.12
C GLU A 109 -8.15 -6.57 6.95
N SER A 110 -7.67 -7.73 7.43
CA SER A 110 -8.47 -8.66 8.22
C SER A 110 -7.64 -9.23 9.37
N GLY A 111 -8.15 -9.15 10.59
CA GLY A 111 -7.54 -9.84 11.71
C GLY A 111 -7.65 -11.35 11.50
N HIS A 112 -6.61 -12.10 11.83
CA HIS A 112 -6.76 -13.54 12.09
C HIS A 112 -7.75 -13.70 13.25
N HIS A 113 -9.05 -13.78 12.97
CA HIS A 113 -9.97 -14.40 13.92
C HIS A 113 -9.58 -15.88 13.96
N GLU A 114 -9.10 -16.34 15.12
CA GLU A 114 -9.07 -17.77 15.42
C GLU A 114 -10.41 -18.37 14.97
N PRO A 115 -10.41 -19.52 14.27
CA PRO A 115 -11.65 -20.18 13.94
C PRO A 115 -12.41 -20.41 15.25
N VAL A 116 -13.61 -19.82 15.36
CA VAL A 116 -14.52 -20.08 16.47
C VAL A 116 -14.62 -21.60 16.60
N LYS A 117 -14.05 -22.16 17.68
CA LYS A 117 -14.18 -23.59 17.99
C LYS A 117 -15.68 -23.88 17.97
N LYS A 118 -16.14 -24.63 16.97
CA LYS A 118 -17.52 -25.15 16.96
C LYS A 118 -17.69 -25.86 18.30
N ARG A 119 -18.53 -25.30 19.19
CA ARG A 119 -19.01 -26.03 20.35
C ARG A 119 -19.64 -27.30 19.81
N SER A 120 -19.04 -28.43 20.15
CA SER A 120 -19.64 -29.75 19.96
C SER A 120 -21.02 -29.70 20.60
N GLN A 121 -22.07 -29.69 19.77
CA GLN A 121 -23.40 -29.99 20.25
C GLN A 121 -23.45 -31.49 20.52
N LEU A 122 -23.89 -31.79 21.75
CA LEU A 122 -24.16 -33.10 22.34
C LEU A 122 -25.01 -34.00 21.44
#